data_AF-A0A8J4BXT6-F1
#
_entry.id   AF-A0A8J4BXT6-F1
#
_cell.length_a   1.000
_cell.length_b   1.000
_cell.length_c   1.000
_cell.angle_alpha   90.00
_cell.angle_beta   90.00
_cell.angle_gamma   90.00
#
_symmetry.space_group_name_H-M   'P 1'
#
loop_
_entity.id
_entity.type
_entity.pdbx_description
1 polymer ?
#
loop_
_entity_poly.entity_id
_entity_poly.type
_entity_poly.pdbx_seq_one_letter_code
_entity_poly.pdbx_strand_id
1 'polypeptide(L)'
;PAIKERFNSDLNLEDADAAARSIVQRAVVLRKHMAIAGGNLLIAQHRDSLRYARLRGGAMLPRVRRFEIGDYVYYRNTSARTALDPEAKPEILRVVEVRPTGVLVLEGRCGSRLNAHVSHCAPCHLPIEDHIVDPRLARPSPSLACEVCKFPDAEEWMLLCDGCGTGWHTYCLKPPLTHIPEGTWVCPQCTSSGVSKEQVQGRQPKGESSLTVPRHLKELEGAMVMRPGIGRGRRKTRQMGVANYVGRQGRSHRFQVIYDDGEVEMLGLMELRSRLASGLEERAVERRVSAVSRKARVCWELENVETIHCTLEHGMPGGQSREKAVVLHTAIQRAEWGEYEPTPSEVRGLVEIILLEKVSKVLLPFAWGGDGMHVLLDAGCSVRQMSGGSSVESMAPGRLLEEGVSPCSEAVVLGAPAEVLDLCLPSVIKQVGIMVAGCTSLGYVTGADEARVRWLRCMQEQGRLALRKVGQRLWVVVFATAIWKQALMRHAEGLFEVV
;
A
#
# COMPACT_ATOMS: atom_id res chain seq x y z
N PRO A 1 -4.44 -44.48 20.67
CA PRO A 1 -3.95 -44.97 19.36
C PRO A 1 -5.13 -45.18 18.39
N ALA A 2 -5.16 -44.41 17.29
CA ALA A 2 -6.34 -44.24 16.46
C ALA A 2 -6.72 -45.55 15.73
N ILE A 3 -7.90 -46.11 16.05
CA ILE A 3 -8.52 -47.24 15.31
C ILE A 3 -8.63 -46.93 13.81
N LYS A 4 -8.64 -45.64 13.44
CA LYS A 4 -8.67 -45.14 12.06
C LYS A 4 -7.53 -45.68 11.20
N GLU A 5 -6.32 -45.83 11.74
CA GLU A 5 -5.15 -46.36 11.00
C GLU A 5 -5.33 -47.83 10.61
N ARG A 6 -6.11 -48.61 11.37
CA ARG A 6 -6.36 -50.04 11.10
C ARG A 6 -7.35 -50.29 9.97
N PHE A 7 -7.99 -49.25 9.45
CA PHE A 7 -9.03 -49.33 8.43
C PHE A 7 -8.78 -48.43 7.20
N ASN A 8 -7.58 -47.85 7.13
CA ASN A 8 -7.16 -46.94 6.05
C ASN A 8 -6.86 -47.66 4.73
N SER A 9 -6.72 -48.99 4.73
CA SER A 9 -6.62 -49.75 3.47
C SER A 9 -7.97 -49.76 2.78
N ASP A 10 -7.98 -49.45 1.48
CA ASP A 10 -9.17 -49.49 0.65
C ASP A 10 -9.81 -50.89 0.65
N LEU A 11 -11.14 -50.92 0.51
CA LEU A 11 -11.86 -52.18 0.32
C LEU A 11 -11.53 -52.69 -1.08
N ASN A 12 -10.89 -53.85 -1.17
CA ASN A 12 -10.75 -54.54 -2.44
C ASN A 12 -12.11 -55.09 -2.86
N LEU A 13 -12.79 -54.39 -3.77
CA LEU A 13 -14.12 -54.76 -4.28
C LEU A 13 -14.03 -55.77 -5.44
N GLU A 14 -12.84 -56.08 -5.94
CA GLU A 14 -12.62 -57.05 -7.01
C GLU A 14 -12.65 -58.50 -6.48
N ASP A 15 -12.43 -58.70 -5.17
CA ASP A 15 -12.57 -59.99 -4.48
C ASP A 15 -13.73 -59.92 -3.46
N ALA A 16 -14.86 -60.53 -3.82
CA ALA A 16 -16.08 -60.52 -3.02
C ALA A 16 -15.91 -61.17 -1.64
N ASP A 17 -15.11 -62.23 -1.53
CA ASP A 17 -14.90 -62.95 -0.27
C ASP A 17 -13.97 -62.17 0.66
N ALA A 18 -12.93 -61.53 0.12
CA ALA A 18 -12.08 -60.62 0.88
C ALA A 18 -12.84 -59.37 1.35
N ALA A 19 -13.69 -58.81 0.50
CA ALA A 19 -14.55 -57.69 0.85
C ALA A 19 -15.52 -58.05 1.99
N ALA A 20 -16.20 -59.19 1.89
CA ALA A 20 -17.14 -59.66 2.92
C ALA A 20 -16.47 -59.85 4.28
N ARG A 21 -15.30 -60.49 4.33
CA ARG A 21 -14.52 -60.64 5.58
C ARG A 21 -14.13 -59.30 6.18
N SER A 22 -13.66 -58.36 5.35
CA SER A 22 -13.28 -57.00 5.78
C SER A 22 -14.46 -56.22 6.36
N ILE A 23 -15.64 -56.31 5.72
CA ILE A 23 -16.87 -55.65 6.18
C ILE A 23 -17.31 -56.19 7.53
N VAL A 24 -17.34 -57.52 7.70
CA VAL A 24 -17.73 -58.15 8.97
C VAL A 24 -16.76 -57.77 10.10
N GLN A 25 -15.46 -57.79 9.83
CA GLN A 25 -14.44 -57.38 10.78
C GLN A 25 -14.60 -55.90 11.21
N ARG A 26 -14.85 -55.01 10.24
CA ARG A 26 -15.16 -53.59 10.50
C ARG A 26 -16.42 -53.42 11.34
N ALA A 27 -17.48 -54.18 11.05
CA ALA A 27 -18.74 -54.12 11.79
C ALA A 27 -18.61 -54.56 13.26
N VAL A 28 -17.83 -55.63 13.53
CA VAL A 28 -17.56 -56.09 14.90
C VAL A 28 -16.78 -55.05 15.69
N VAL A 29 -15.75 -54.45 15.08
CA VAL A 29 -14.95 -53.40 15.73
C VAL A 29 -15.80 -52.15 15.96
N LEU A 30 -16.64 -51.74 15.01
CA LEU A 30 -17.58 -50.65 15.18
C LEU A 30 -18.51 -50.91 16.37
N ARG A 31 -19.17 -52.08 16.42
CA ARG A 31 -20.08 -52.45 17.52
C ARG A 31 -19.37 -52.43 18.88
N LYS A 32 -18.14 -52.93 18.96
CA LYS A 32 -17.34 -52.94 20.19
C LYS A 32 -17.01 -51.54 20.70
N HIS A 33 -16.76 -50.59 19.80
CA HIS A 33 -16.26 -49.27 20.17
C HIS A 33 -17.32 -48.15 20.08
N MET A 34 -18.50 -48.42 19.51
CA MET A 34 -19.56 -47.43 19.29
C MET A 34 -20.08 -46.83 20.62
N ALA A 35 -20.29 -47.65 21.65
CA ALA A 35 -20.75 -47.16 22.95
C ALA A 35 -19.71 -46.23 23.61
N ILE A 36 -18.43 -46.59 23.53
CA ILE A 36 -17.32 -45.78 24.05
C ILE A 36 -17.20 -44.48 23.24
N ALA A 37 -17.32 -44.55 21.91
CA ALA A 37 -17.30 -43.39 21.04
C ALA A 37 -18.47 -42.43 21.34
N GLY A 38 -19.68 -42.96 21.53
CA GLY A 38 -20.86 -42.19 21.94
C GLY A 38 -20.70 -41.53 23.31
N GLY A 39 -20.18 -42.27 24.29
CA GLY A 39 -19.87 -41.71 25.62
C GLY A 39 -18.82 -40.59 25.56
N ASN A 40 -17.75 -40.78 24.78
CA ASN A 40 -16.75 -39.75 24.54
C ASN A 40 -17.32 -38.52 23.84
N LEU A 41 -18.24 -38.72 22.88
CA LEU A 41 -18.91 -37.63 22.17
C LEU A 41 -19.82 -36.83 23.11
N LEU A 42 -20.56 -37.51 23.99
CA LEU A 42 -21.40 -36.86 25.00
C LEU A 42 -20.54 -36.04 25.99
N ILE A 43 -19.42 -36.59 26.45
CA ILE A 43 -18.46 -35.89 27.31
C ILE A 43 -17.88 -34.67 26.59
N ALA A 44 -17.53 -34.80 25.30
CA ALA A 44 -17.03 -33.70 24.50
C ALA A 44 -18.10 -32.61 24.32
N GLN A 45 -19.34 -32.98 23.98
CA GLN A 45 -20.46 -32.06 23.83
C GLN A 45 -20.76 -31.32 25.14
N HIS A 46 -20.74 -32.01 26.27
CA HIS A 46 -20.91 -31.41 27.59
C HIS A 46 -19.80 -30.41 27.91
N ARG A 47 -18.53 -30.77 27.68
CA ARG A 47 -17.38 -29.87 27.86
C ARG A 47 -17.44 -28.64 26.96
N ASP A 48 -17.85 -28.82 25.71
CA ASP A 48 -17.97 -27.71 24.76
C ASP A 48 -19.14 -26.81 25.13
N SER A 49 -20.26 -27.36 25.60
CA SER A 49 -21.41 -26.60 26.11
C SER A 49 -21.02 -25.74 27.33
N LEU A 50 -20.27 -26.31 28.28
CA LEU A 50 -19.70 -25.56 29.42
C LEU A 50 -18.68 -24.51 28.96
N ARG A 51 -17.86 -24.81 27.96
CA ARG A 51 -16.90 -23.87 27.39
C ARG A 51 -17.61 -22.70 26.71
N TYR A 52 -18.65 -22.96 25.92
CA TYR A 52 -19.49 -21.93 25.29
C TYR A 52 -20.23 -21.08 26.30
N ALA A 53 -20.74 -21.69 27.38
CA ALA A 53 -21.35 -20.97 28.49
C ALA A 53 -20.33 -20.03 29.17
N ARG A 54 -19.11 -20.51 29.45
CA ARG A 54 -18.01 -19.68 30.00
C ARG A 54 -17.54 -18.58 29.05
N LEU A 55 -17.44 -18.87 27.76
CA LEU A 55 -17.06 -17.90 26.72
C LEU A 55 -18.09 -16.77 26.63
N ARG A 56 -19.38 -17.11 26.58
CA ARG A 56 -20.47 -16.11 26.55
C ARG A 56 -20.62 -15.34 27.87
N GLY A 57 -20.29 -15.96 29.00
CA GLY A 57 -20.25 -15.29 30.30
C GLY A 57 -19.01 -14.43 30.57
N GLY A 58 -18.09 -14.28 29.60
CA GLY A 58 -16.89 -13.46 29.75
C GLY A 58 -15.82 -14.02 30.71
N ALA A 59 -16.01 -15.24 31.23
CA ALA A 59 -15.16 -15.83 32.28
C ALA A 59 -13.88 -16.49 31.75
N MET A 60 -13.67 -16.52 30.42
CA MET A 60 -12.46 -17.07 29.82
C MET A 60 -11.36 -16.02 29.77
N LEU A 61 -10.56 -15.96 30.83
CA LEU A 61 -9.32 -15.18 30.83
C LEU A 61 -8.27 -15.89 29.96
N PRO A 62 -7.60 -15.21 29.02
CA PRO A 62 -6.50 -15.79 28.28
C PRO A 62 -5.41 -16.22 29.26
N ARG A 63 -5.03 -17.51 29.22
CA ARG A 63 -3.86 -17.99 29.96
C ARG A 63 -2.62 -17.33 29.35
N VAL A 64 -2.11 -16.30 30.00
CA VAL A 64 -0.84 -15.65 29.63
C VAL A 64 0.26 -16.69 29.83
N ARG A 65 0.70 -17.32 28.74
CA ARG A 65 1.88 -18.18 28.75
C ARG A 65 3.08 -17.24 28.85
N ARG A 66 3.81 -17.33 29.96
CA ARG A 66 5.10 -16.66 30.14
C ARG A 66 6.16 -17.58 29.57
N PHE A 67 7.02 -17.05 28.72
CA PHE A 67 8.17 -17.72 28.15
C PHE A 67 9.40 -16.91 28.52
N GLU A 68 10.52 -17.58 28.75
CA GLU A 68 11.80 -16.99 29.08
C GLU A 68 12.82 -17.24 27.98
N ILE A 69 13.90 -16.45 27.98
CA ILE A 69 15.00 -16.65 27.03
C ILE A 69 15.65 -18.00 27.33
N GLY A 70 15.77 -18.84 26.32
CA GLY A 70 16.28 -20.21 26.42
C GLY A 70 15.20 -21.29 26.36
N ASP A 71 13.92 -20.95 26.55
CA ASP A 71 12.83 -21.92 26.45
C ASP A 71 12.74 -22.51 25.05
N TYR A 72 12.40 -23.79 24.96
CA TYR A 72 12.05 -24.42 23.68
C TYR A 72 10.54 -24.41 23.50
N VAL A 73 10.08 -24.14 22.29
CA VAL A 73 8.65 -24.03 21.96
C VAL A 73 8.30 -24.70 20.65
N TYR A 74 7.06 -25.18 20.56
CA TYR A 74 6.39 -25.54 19.31
C TYR A 74 5.66 -24.33 18.76
N TYR A 75 5.78 -24.09 17.45
CA TYR A 75 5.11 -23.01 16.74
C TYR A 75 3.90 -23.53 15.95
N ARG A 76 2.74 -22.90 16.16
CA ARG A 76 1.53 -23.16 15.37
C ARG A 76 1.38 -22.12 14.27
N ASN A 77 1.43 -22.56 13.01
CA ASN A 77 1.32 -21.65 11.88
C ASN A 77 -0.15 -21.28 11.63
N THR A 78 -0.52 -20.03 11.94
CA THR A 78 -1.86 -19.49 11.68
C THR A 78 -1.97 -18.76 10.33
N SER A 79 -0.88 -18.69 9.57
CA SER A 79 -0.74 -17.91 8.33
C SER A 79 -0.87 -18.73 7.03
N ALA A 80 -1.13 -20.04 7.11
CA ALA A 80 -1.41 -20.83 5.92
C ALA A 80 -2.76 -20.42 5.29
N ARG A 81 -2.85 -20.43 3.95
CA ARG A 81 -4.02 -20.00 3.14
C ARG A 81 -5.34 -20.69 3.48
N THR A 82 -5.32 -21.72 4.32
CA THR A 82 -6.49 -22.45 4.80
C THR A 82 -6.72 -22.10 6.27
N ALA A 83 -7.35 -20.95 6.52
CA ALA A 83 -7.66 -20.45 7.87
C ALA A 83 -8.57 -21.38 8.71
N LEU A 84 -9.04 -22.47 8.12
CA LEU A 84 -9.92 -23.46 8.75
C LEU A 84 -9.16 -24.62 9.40
N ASP A 85 -7.87 -24.82 9.12
CA ASP A 85 -7.08 -25.89 9.76
C ASP A 85 -5.61 -25.47 10.02
N PRO A 86 -5.33 -24.82 11.16
CA PRO A 86 -3.98 -24.38 11.49
C PRO A 86 -3.10 -25.58 11.90
N GLU A 87 -2.20 -25.97 10.99
CA GLU A 87 -1.19 -27.02 11.19
C GLU A 87 -0.08 -26.57 12.17
N ALA A 88 0.23 -27.43 13.13
CA ALA A 88 1.41 -27.27 13.98
C ALA A 88 2.64 -27.71 13.20
N LYS A 89 3.67 -26.86 13.12
CA LYS A 89 4.95 -27.30 12.56
C LYS A 89 5.62 -28.24 13.56
N PRO A 90 6.23 -29.36 13.11
CA PRO A 90 6.97 -30.26 13.99
C PRO A 90 8.31 -29.66 14.47
N GLU A 91 8.70 -28.50 13.95
CA GLU A 91 9.93 -27.81 14.29
C GLU A 91 9.91 -27.28 15.73
N ILE A 92 10.92 -27.65 16.51
CA ILE A 92 11.19 -27.11 17.84
C ILE A 92 12.09 -25.89 17.68
N LEU A 93 11.66 -24.77 18.25
CA LEU A 93 12.38 -23.51 18.17
C LEU A 93 12.77 -23.03 19.56
N ARG A 94 13.95 -22.44 19.70
CA ARG A 94 14.43 -21.85 20.95
C ARG A 94 14.04 -20.38 21.04
N VAL A 95 13.56 -19.93 22.19
CA VAL A 95 13.29 -18.53 22.48
C VAL A 95 14.63 -17.82 22.70
N VAL A 96 14.97 -16.90 21.80
CA VAL A 96 16.19 -16.09 21.89
C VAL A 96 15.92 -14.73 22.51
N GLU A 97 14.71 -14.20 22.32
CA GLU A 97 14.32 -12.90 22.84
C GLU A 97 12.81 -12.92 23.18
N VAL A 98 12.44 -12.37 24.33
CA VAL A 98 11.05 -12.16 24.74
C VAL A 98 10.78 -10.67 24.77
N ARG A 99 9.91 -10.19 23.88
CA ARG A 99 9.56 -8.77 23.81
C ARG A 99 8.44 -8.43 24.78
N PRO A 100 8.41 -7.20 25.34
CA PRO A 100 7.35 -6.73 26.23
C PRO A 100 5.94 -6.79 25.60
N THR A 101 5.87 -6.76 24.26
CA THR A 101 4.64 -6.82 23.48
C THR A 101 4.05 -8.24 23.35
N GLY A 102 4.67 -9.25 23.97
CA GLY A 102 4.23 -10.65 23.85
C GLY A 102 4.67 -11.31 22.53
N VAL A 103 5.69 -10.76 21.86
CA VAL A 103 6.30 -11.37 20.67
C VAL A 103 7.60 -12.05 21.08
N LEU A 104 7.73 -13.33 20.74
CA LEU A 104 8.94 -14.12 20.91
C LEU A 104 9.75 -14.09 19.62
N VAL A 105 11.08 -13.92 19.75
CA VAL A 105 12.02 -14.23 18.67
C VAL A 105 12.50 -15.65 18.89
N LEU A 106 12.18 -16.50 17.93
CA LEU A 106 12.44 -17.93 17.95
C LEU A 106 13.58 -18.25 17.00
N GLU A 107 14.46 -19.17 17.36
CA GLU A 107 15.57 -19.64 16.53
C GLU A 107 15.48 -21.16 16.35
N GLY A 108 15.52 -21.60 15.10
CA GLY A 108 15.58 -23.02 14.76
C GLY A 108 17.01 -23.56 14.83
N ARG A 109 17.13 -24.89 14.79
CA ARG A 109 18.44 -25.57 14.77
C ARG A 109 19.35 -25.15 13.61
N CYS A 110 18.77 -24.70 12.50
CA CYS A 110 19.51 -24.19 11.35
C CYS A 110 19.98 -22.72 11.50
N GLY A 111 19.72 -22.08 12.65
CA GLY A 111 20.04 -20.67 12.88
C GLY A 111 19.06 -19.69 12.23
N SER A 112 17.99 -20.19 11.60
CA SER A 112 16.92 -19.34 11.08
C SER A 112 16.09 -18.75 12.23
N ARG A 113 15.68 -17.49 12.08
CA ARG A 113 14.90 -16.77 13.10
C ARG A 113 13.49 -16.48 12.63
N LEU A 114 12.52 -16.66 13.52
CA LEU A 114 11.09 -16.42 13.31
C LEU A 114 10.54 -15.58 14.46
N ASN A 115 9.68 -14.61 14.15
CA ASN A 115 8.94 -13.87 15.19
C ASN A 115 7.53 -14.44 15.31
N ALA A 116 7.11 -14.79 16.53
CA ALA A 116 5.79 -15.33 16.80
C ALA A 116 5.20 -14.75 18.08
N HIS A 117 3.91 -14.43 18.08
CA HIS A 117 3.23 -14.03 19.32
C HIS A 117 3.14 -15.22 20.29
N VAL A 118 3.22 -14.97 21.59
CA VAL A 118 3.14 -16.00 22.65
C VAL A 118 1.89 -16.87 22.55
N SER A 119 0.80 -16.36 21.97
CA SER A 119 -0.44 -17.11 21.73
C SER A 119 -0.29 -18.25 20.70
N HIS A 120 0.70 -18.16 19.81
CA HIS A 120 0.99 -19.17 18.79
C HIS A 120 2.07 -20.16 19.22
N CYS A 121 2.57 -20.03 20.45
CA CYS A 121 3.66 -20.83 20.97
C CYS A 121 3.18 -21.77 22.09
N ALA A 122 3.72 -22.98 22.09
CA ALA A 122 3.52 -23.94 23.17
C ALA A 122 4.86 -24.39 23.74
N PRO A 123 5.01 -24.50 25.07
CA PRO A 123 6.24 -25.01 25.67
C PRO A 123 6.59 -26.39 25.10
N CYS A 124 7.86 -26.56 24.72
CA CYS A 124 8.42 -27.85 24.40
C CYS A 124 8.74 -28.58 25.71
N HIS A 125 8.38 -29.86 25.77
CA HIS A 125 8.57 -30.70 26.95
C HIS A 125 9.77 -31.64 26.81
N LEU A 126 10.50 -31.56 25.69
CA LEU A 126 11.65 -32.43 25.46
C LEU A 126 12.89 -31.89 26.21
N PRO A 127 13.68 -32.78 26.85
CA PRO A 127 14.92 -32.41 27.52
C PRO A 127 16.00 -32.17 26.46
N ILE A 128 16.13 -30.93 26.00
CA ILE A 128 17.14 -30.53 25.01
C ILE A 128 18.32 -29.94 25.78
N GLU A 129 19.40 -30.71 25.88
CA GLU A 129 20.62 -30.33 26.62
C GLU A 129 21.52 -29.41 25.79
N ASP A 130 21.59 -29.63 24.47
CA ASP A 130 22.49 -28.90 23.58
C ASP A 130 21.77 -28.15 22.45
N HIS A 131 22.01 -26.84 22.40
CA HIS A 131 21.61 -25.96 21.30
C HIS A 131 22.71 -25.89 20.23
N ILE A 132 22.91 -26.97 19.49
CA ILE A 132 23.84 -26.93 18.35
C ILE A 132 23.14 -26.27 17.17
N VAL A 133 23.57 -25.05 16.82
CA VAL A 133 23.21 -24.40 15.56
C VAL A 133 24.07 -24.98 14.46
N ASP A 134 23.45 -25.64 13.49
CA ASP A 134 24.12 -26.08 12.27
C ASP A 134 23.53 -25.34 11.05
N PRO A 135 24.24 -24.31 10.54
CA PRO A 135 23.81 -23.57 9.36
C PRO A 135 23.59 -24.44 8.12
N ARG A 136 24.19 -25.63 8.04
CA ARG A 136 24.01 -26.57 6.91
C ARG A 136 22.61 -27.17 6.86
N LEU A 137 21.85 -27.12 7.96
CA LEU A 137 20.47 -27.60 8.03
C LEU A 137 19.46 -26.57 7.49
N ALA A 138 19.91 -25.41 7.00
CA ALA A 138 19.04 -24.38 6.45
C ALA A 138 18.41 -24.87 5.12
N ARG A 139 17.12 -25.19 5.17
CA ARG A 139 16.33 -25.45 3.96
C ARG A 139 15.82 -24.12 3.38
N PRO A 140 16.04 -23.86 2.07
CA PRO A 140 15.45 -22.69 1.42
C PRO A 140 13.92 -22.75 1.47
N SER A 141 13.28 -21.57 1.32
CA SER A 141 11.82 -21.48 1.26
C SER A 141 11.29 -22.28 0.06
N PRO A 142 10.18 -23.03 0.20
CA PRO A 142 9.49 -23.67 -0.94
C PRO A 142 9.01 -22.68 -2.01
N SER A 143 9.04 -21.38 -1.71
CA SER A 143 8.70 -20.30 -2.62
C SER A 143 9.92 -19.65 -3.29
N LEU A 144 11.14 -20.13 -3.03
CA LEU A 144 12.36 -19.54 -3.56
C LEU A 144 12.49 -19.89 -5.05
N ALA A 145 12.35 -18.88 -5.90
CA ALA A 145 12.42 -19.05 -7.34
C ALA A 145 13.87 -18.98 -7.86
N CYS A 146 14.16 -19.75 -8.92
CA CYS A 146 15.42 -19.63 -9.63
C CYS A 146 15.53 -18.25 -10.31
N GLU A 147 16.72 -17.63 -10.24
CA GLU A 147 16.94 -16.29 -10.79
C GLU A 147 16.86 -16.24 -12.33
N VAL A 148 17.00 -17.39 -13.00
CA VAL A 148 16.96 -17.50 -14.47
C VAL A 148 15.55 -17.81 -14.96
N CYS A 149 14.95 -18.92 -14.52
CA CYS A 149 13.65 -19.37 -15.03
C CYS A 149 12.47 -18.78 -14.23
N LYS A 150 12.72 -18.21 -13.05
CA LYS A 150 11.71 -17.64 -12.13
C LYS A 150 10.69 -18.66 -11.60
N PHE A 151 10.98 -19.96 -11.71
CA PHE A 151 10.19 -21.03 -11.11
C PHE A 151 10.83 -21.57 -9.82
N PRO A 152 10.04 -21.96 -8.80
CA PRO A 152 10.51 -22.52 -7.53
C PRO A 152 10.57 -24.06 -7.51
N ASP A 153 10.45 -24.71 -8.66
CA ASP A 153 10.46 -26.16 -8.79
C ASP A 153 11.88 -26.76 -8.67
N ALA A 154 12.00 -28.10 -8.71
CA ALA A 154 13.28 -28.82 -8.70
C ALA A 154 14.28 -28.35 -7.61
N GLU A 155 13.79 -28.21 -6.37
CA GLU A 155 14.59 -27.75 -5.22
C GLU A 155 15.87 -28.58 -5.00
N GLU A 156 15.82 -29.88 -5.31
CA GLU A 156 16.95 -30.81 -5.21
C GLU A 156 18.10 -30.49 -6.19
N TRP A 157 17.85 -29.75 -7.28
CA TRP A 157 18.85 -29.31 -8.25
C TRP A 157 19.09 -27.80 -8.21
N MET A 158 18.72 -27.14 -7.11
CA MET A 158 18.84 -25.70 -6.93
C MET A 158 20.00 -25.35 -5.99
N LEU A 159 20.91 -24.50 -6.47
CA LEU A 159 22.03 -23.94 -5.73
C LEU A 159 21.66 -22.60 -5.10
N LEU A 160 22.17 -22.35 -3.90
CA LEU A 160 22.10 -21.05 -3.25
C LEU A 160 23.45 -20.35 -3.37
N CYS A 161 23.44 -19.09 -3.80
CA CYS A 161 24.65 -18.28 -3.82
C CYS A 161 25.07 -17.90 -2.39
N ASP A 162 26.28 -18.26 -1.97
CA ASP A 162 26.80 -17.89 -0.64
C ASP A 162 27.08 -16.37 -0.52
N GLY A 163 27.18 -15.66 -1.65
CA GLY A 163 27.37 -14.21 -1.70
C GLY A 163 26.09 -13.39 -1.52
N CYS A 164 24.97 -13.83 -2.11
CA CYS A 164 23.71 -13.06 -2.16
C CYS A 164 22.44 -13.83 -1.78
N GLY A 165 22.52 -15.14 -1.57
CA GLY A 165 21.42 -16.00 -1.12
C GLY A 165 20.34 -16.29 -2.18
N THR A 166 20.56 -15.95 -3.46
CA THR A 166 19.61 -16.25 -4.54
C THR A 166 19.71 -17.71 -4.99
N GLY A 167 18.57 -18.26 -5.47
CA GLY A 167 18.46 -19.64 -5.96
C GLY A 167 18.74 -19.75 -7.45
N TRP A 168 19.45 -20.81 -7.87
CA TRP A 168 19.84 -21.07 -9.26
C TRP A 168 19.78 -22.56 -9.55
N HIS A 169 18.99 -23.00 -10.54
CA HIS A 169 19.07 -24.39 -10.98
C HIS A 169 20.41 -24.70 -11.62
N THR A 170 20.95 -25.88 -11.37
CA THR A 170 22.19 -26.37 -12.00
C THR A 170 22.10 -26.31 -13.53
N TYR A 171 20.94 -26.64 -14.10
CA TYR A 171 20.69 -26.63 -15.55
C TYR A 171 20.39 -25.24 -16.13
N CYS A 172 20.03 -24.26 -15.31
CA CYS A 172 19.80 -22.89 -15.77
C CYS A 172 21.09 -22.06 -15.88
N LEU A 173 22.20 -22.56 -15.35
CA LEU A 173 23.51 -21.91 -15.44
C LEU A 173 24.09 -22.05 -16.85
N LYS A 174 25.00 -21.13 -17.19
CA LYS A 174 25.77 -21.16 -18.44
C LYS A 174 27.27 -21.10 -18.10
N PRO A 175 28.02 -22.21 -18.24
CA PRO A 175 27.57 -23.55 -18.66
C PRO A 175 26.68 -24.24 -17.60
N PRO A 176 25.77 -25.16 -18.00
CA PRO A 176 25.01 -25.98 -17.06
C PRO A 176 25.91 -26.85 -16.20
N LEU A 177 25.59 -26.99 -14.91
CA LEU A 177 26.28 -27.89 -14.01
C LEU A 177 25.61 -29.27 -14.01
N THR A 178 26.41 -30.32 -14.13
CA THR A 178 25.92 -31.71 -14.12
C THR A 178 25.71 -32.27 -12.70
N HIS A 179 26.32 -31.63 -11.70
CA HIS A 179 26.23 -32.01 -10.30
C HIS A 179 26.30 -30.75 -9.43
N ILE A 180 25.81 -30.88 -8.19
CA ILE A 180 25.93 -29.82 -7.17
C ILE A 180 27.41 -29.75 -6.76
N PRO A 181 28.07 -28.58 -6.91
CA PRO A 181 29.46 -28.43 -6.53
C PRO A 181 29.62 -28.52 -5.01
N GLU A 182 30.66 -29.22 -4.55
CA GLU A 182 30.98 -29.28 -3.13
C GLU A 182 31.59 -27.96 -2.64
N GLY A 183 31.18 -27.52 -1.45
CA GLY A 183 31.71 -26.30 -0.82
C GLY A 183 31.03 -25.02 -1.28
N THR A 184 31.79 -23.92 -1.31
CA THR A 184 31.25 -22.57 -1.54
C THR A 184 30.96 -22.30 -3.01
N TRP A 185 29.74 -21.84 -3.29
CA TRP A 185 29.30 -21.48 -4.62
C TRP A 185 28.85 -20.01 -4.69
N VAL A 186 29.34 -19.31 -5.72
CA VAL A 186 29.07 -17.89 -5.95
C VAL A 186 28.46 -17.75 -7.33
N CYS A 187 27.31 -17.08 -7.43
CA CYS A 187 26.58 -16.95 -8.68
C CYS A 187 27.31 -16.03 -9.67
N PRO A 188 27.02 -16.16 -10.98
CA PRO A 188 27.67 -15.33 -12.02
C PRO A 188 27.56 -13.82 -11.77
N GLN A 189 26.46 -13.35 -11.19
CA GLN A 189 26.26 -11.93 -10.85
C GLN A 189 27.19 -11.46 -9.72
N CYS A 190 27.44 -12.31 -8.72
CA CYS A 190 28.35 -11.99 -7.64
C CYS A 190 29.80 -12.03 -8.14
N THR A 191 30.14 -13.01 -8.97
CA THR A 191 31.46 -13.11 -9.61
C THR A 191 31.75 -11.90 -10.49
N SER A 192 30.78 -11.44 -11.31
CA SER A 192 30.95 -10.23 -12.14
C SER A 192 31.07 -8.95 -11.31
N SER A 193 30.50 -8.94 -10.10
CA SER A 193 30.60 -7.84 -9.14
C SER A 193 31.87 -7.89 -8.28
N GLY A 194 32.81 -8.79 -8.58
CA GLY A 194 34.10 -8.91 -7.90
C GLY A 194 34.07 -9.72 -6.60
N VAL A 195 33.00 -10.48 -6.32
CA VAL A 195 32.93 -11.37 -5.16
C VAL A 195 33.60 -12.70 -5.51
N SER A 196 34.69 -13.02 -4.83
CA SER A 196 35.44 -14.28 -4.99
C SER A 196 35.03 -15.33 -3.95
N LYS A 197 35.25 -16.62 -4.25
CA LYS A 197 34.95 -17.73 -3.33
C LYS A 197 35.78 -17.62 -2.04
N GLU A 198 37.00 -17.15 -2.15
CA GLU A 198 37.96 -16.96 -1.05
C GLU A 198 37.48 -15.85 -0.09
N GLN A 199 36.93 -14.75 -0.62
CA GLN A 199 36.33 -13.68 0.18
C GLN A 199 35.09 -14.14 0.95
N VAL A 200 34.33 -15.08 0.39
CA VAL A 200 33.14 -15.66 1.03
C VAL A 200 33.54 -16.68 2.10
N GLN A 201 34.54 -17.52 1.83
CA GLN A 201 35.07 -18.50 2.78
C GLN A 201 35.81 -17.85 3.97
N GLY A 202 36.45 -16.70 3.75
CA GLY A 202 37.16 -15.93 4.80
C GLY A 202 36.24 -15.09 5.70
N ARG A 203 34.94 -15.00 5.41
CA ARG A 203 33.97 -14.34 6.30
C ARG A 203 33.64 -15.27 7.47
N GLN A 204 34.44 -15.22 8.53
CA GLN A 204 33.89 -15.48 9.86
C GLN A 204 32.72 -14.50 10.12
N PRO A 205 31.71 -14.88 10.93
CA PRO A 205 30.65 -13.98 11.33
C PRO A 205 31.25 -12.88 12.21
N LYS A 206 31.84 -11.86 11.58
CA LYS A 206 32.21 -10.62 12.24
C LYS A 206 30.93 -9.88 12.54
N GLY A 207 30.57 -9.89 13.83
CA GLY A 207 29.80 -8.81 14.41
C GLY A 207 30.39 -7.47 13.97
N GLU A 208 29.48 -6.55 13.66
CA GLU A 208 29.69 -5.10 13.56
C GLU A 208 31.08 -4.61 13.09
N SER A 209 31.16 -4.17 11.83
CA SER A 209 31.50 -2.77 11.56
C SER A 209 31.50 -2.43 10.07
N SER A 210 30.99 -1.22 9.82
CA SER A 210 31.22 -0.34 8.67
C SER A 210 30.95 -0.91 7.28
N LEU A 211 29.68 -0.94 6.90
CA LEU A 211 29.29 -0.71 5.52
C LEU A 211 28.83 0.75 5.44
N THR A 212 29.52 1.54 4.62
CA THR A 212 29.08 2.87 4.21
C THR A 212 27.58 2.84 3.92
N VAL A 213 26.82 3.67 4.63
CA VAL A 213 25.36 3.70 4.55
C VAL A 213 24.96 3.87 3.07
N PRO A 214 24.23 2.91 2.48
CA PRO A 214 23.67 3.05 1.14
C PRO A 214 22.98 4.41 0.99
N ARG A 215 23.22 5.13 -0.11
CA ARG A 215 22.72 6.51 -0.32
C ARG A 215 21.22 6.65 -0.04
N HIS A 216 20.41 5.69 -0.49
CA HIS A 216 18.97 5.65 -0.27
C HIS A 216 18.53 5.50 1.20
N LEU A 217 19.41 5.06 2.10
CA LEU A 217 19.16 5.02 3.55
C LEU A 217 19.60 6.31 4.23
N LYS A 218 20.66 6.95 3.70
CA LYS A 218 21.13 8.27 4.13
C LYS A 218 20.13 9.37 3.77
N GLU A 219 19.43 9.22 2.64
CA GLU A 219 18.31 10.10 2.24
C GLU A 219 17.09 10.01 3.17
N LEU A 220 16.96 8.93 3.93
CA LEU A 220 15.87 8.73 4.90
C LEU A 220 16.23 9.23 6.31
N GLU A 221 17.47 9.70 6.50
CA GLU A 221 17.92 10.34 7.71
C GLU A 221 17.36 11.77 7.77
N GLY A 222 16.71 12.13 8.88
CA GLY A 222 15.94 13.36 9.00
C GLY A 222 14.52 13.30 8.42
N ALA A 223 14.08 12.15 7.89
CA ALA A 223 12.77 12.04 7.26
C ALA A 223 11.63 12.13 8.28
N MET A 224 10.55 12.82 7.91
CA MET A 224 9.40 13.03 8.79
C MET A 224 8.45 11.83 8.76
N VAL A 225 8.13 11.31 9.94
CA VAL A 225 7.37 10.07 10.15
C VAL A 225 6.14 10.37 11.00
N MET A 226 4.99 9.88 10.57
CA MET A 226 3.73 10.02 11.32
C MET A 226 3.47 8.79 12.17
N ARG A 227 3.11 9.00 13.44
CA ARG A 227 2.67 7.90 14.32
C ARG A 227 1.23 7.47 13.95
N PRO A 228 0.97 6.18 13.64
CA PRO A 228 -0.38 5.72 13.37
C PRO A 228 -1.23 5.76 14.66
N GLY A 229 -2.44 6.35 14.59
CA GLY A 229 -3.29 6.54 15.75
C GLY A 229 -3.92 5.24 16.28
N ILE A 230 -3.57 4.81 17.49
CA ILE A 230 -4.04 3.54 18.10
C ILE A 230 -5.42 3.70 18.76
N GLY A 231 -6.51 3.18 18.19
CA GLY A 231 -7.84 3.04 18.84
C GLY A 231 -9.04 3.72 18.17
N ARG A 232 -10.24 3.14 18.34
CA ARG A 232 -11.54 3.67 17.88
C ARG A 232 -12.07 4.70 18.89
N GLY A 233 -12.25 5.95 18.47
CA GLY A 233 -12.89 7.00 19.25
C GLY A 233 -11.92 8.07 19.77
N ARG A 234 -12.35 9.34 19.64
CA ARG A 234 -11.64 10.63 19.89
C ARG A 234 -10.56 11.03 18.89
N ARG A 235 -10.68 12.28 18.41
CA ARG A 235 -9.71 13.00 17.55
C ARG A 235 -8.31 12.83 18.13
N LYS A 236 -7.42 12.16 17.40
CA LYS A 236 -6.00 12.09 17.75
C LYS A 236 -5.26 13.22 17.07
N THR A 237 -4.55 14.00 17.86
CA THR A 237 -3.49 14.90 17.42
C THR A 237 -2.50 14.11 16.56
N ARG A 238 -2.22 14.58 15.34
CA ARG A 238 -1.16 14.02 14.50
C ARG A 238 0.17 14.25 15.22
N GLN A 239 0.86 13.19 15.61
CA GLN A 239 2.21 13.27 16.17
C GLN A 239 3.21 13.00 15.06
N MET A 240 4.09 13.97 14.82
CA MET A 240 5.20 13.87 13.89
C MET A 240 6.45 13.41 14.64
N GLY A 241 7.39 12.83 13.92
CA GLY A 241 8.70 12.49 14.44
C GLY A 241 9.75 12.47 13.34
N VAL A 242 11.01 12.56 13.75
CA VAL A 242 12.16 12.61 12.85
C VAL A 242 12.91 11.28 12.91
N ALA A 243 13.16 10.68 11.75
CA ALA A 243 13.84 9.41 11.63
C ALA A 243 15.36 9.56 11.54
N ASN A 244 16.09 8.90 12.43
CA ASN A 244 17.54 8.83 12.44
C ASN A 244 17.98 7.40 12.12
N TYR A 245 18.95 7.23 11.22
CA TYR A 245 19.42 5.89 10.87
C TYR A 245 20.35 5.34 11.96
N VAL A 246 20.02 4.16 12.49
CA VAL A 246 20.77 3.55 13.62
C VAL A 246 21.71 2.44 13.15
N GLY A 247 21.61 2.02 11.89
CA GLY A 247 22.42 0.93 11.35
C GLY A 247 21.62 -0.32 11.02
N ARG A 248 22.34 -1.40 10.74
CA ARG A 248 21.76 -2.70 10.40
C ARG A 248 21.72 -3.58 11.65
N GLN A 249 20.52 -3.90 12.15
CA GLN A 249 20.33 -4.87 13.22
C GLN A 249 19.79 -6.17 12.64
N GLY A 250 20.65 -7.18 12.54
CA GLY A 250 20.34 -8.45 11.86
C GLY A 250 20.26 -8.30 10.34
N ARG A 251 19.14 -8.73 9.73
CA ARG A 251 18.90 -8.64 8.28
C ARG A 251 18.23 -7.33 7.83
N SER A 252 17.81 -6.45 8.75
CA SER A 252 17.07 -5.22 8.41
C SER A 252 17.78 -3.95 8.88
N HIS A 253 17.65 -2.91 8.06
CA HIS A 253 18.06 -1.54 8.39
C HIS A 253 17.05 -0.92 9.35
N ARG A 254 17.54 -0.32 10.43
CA ARG A 254 16.72 0.25 11.49
C ARG A 254 16.91 1.75 11.61
N PHE A 255 15.82 2.40 11.98
CA PHE A 255 15.71 3.83 12.17
C PHE A 255 15.08 4.09 13.54
N GLN A 256 15.63 5.05 14.26
CA GLN A 256 15.07 5.58 15.49
C GLN A 256 14.24 6.81 15.11
N VAL A 257 12.95 6.79 15.40
CA VAL A 257 12.08 7.94 15.21
C VAL A 257 11.86 8.60 16.56
N ILE A 258 12.23 9.87 16.66
CA ILE A 258 11.99 10.70 17.84
C ILE A 258 10.76 11.56 17.52
N TYR A 259 9.67 11.35 18.24
CA TYR A 259 8.43 12.09 18.05
C TYR A 259 8.43 13.43 18.80
N ASP A 260 7.51 14.32 18.44
CA ASP A 260 7.38 15.66 19.02
C ASP A 260 7.13 15.65 20.54
N ASP A 261 6.60 14.55 21.08
CA ASP A 261 6.39 14.31 22.51
C ASP A 261 7.64 13.79 23.24
N GLY A 262 8.76 13.63 22.53
CA GLY A 262 10.02 13.10 23.04
C GLY A 262 10.09 11.57 23.07
N GLU A 263 9.03 10.87 22.69
CA GLU A 263 9.01 9.41 22.65
C GLU A 263 9.83 8.86 21.49
N VAL A 264 10.48 7.73 21.72
CA VAL A 264 11.42 7.12 20.78
C VAL A 264 10.92 5.77 20.31
N GLU A 265 10.74 5.59 19.00
CA GLU A 265 10.29 4.33 18.40
C GLU A 265 11.31 3.80 17.39
N MET A 266 11.60 2.50 17.44
CA MET A 266 12.49 1.84 16.49
C MET A 266 11.70 1.22 15.33
N LEU A 267 11.93 1.72 14.12
CA LEU A 267 11.26 1.25 12.90
C LEU A 267 12.24 0.55 11.96
N GLY A 268 11.80 -0.53 11.31
CA GLY A 268 12.51 -1.13 10.18
C GLY A 268 12.26 -0.33 8.88
N LEU A 269 13.12 -0.47 7.87
CA LEU A 269 13.00 0.26 6.59
C LEU A 269 11.58 0.24 5.97
N MET A 270 10.90 -0.91 5.97
CA MET A 270 9.54 -1.05 5.41
C MET A 270 8.47 -0.35 6.25
N GLU A 271 8.68 -0.30 7.56
CA GLU A 271 7.77 0.32 8.51
C GLU A 271 7.99 1.83 8.59
N LEU A 272 9.24 2.27 8.46
CA LEU A 272 9.59 3.65 8.24
C LEU A 272 8.93 4.15 6.95
N ARG A 273 9.16 3.48 5.82
CA ARG A 273 8.59 3.84 4.51
C ARG A 273 7.06 3.90 4.51
N SER A 274 6.40 3.01 5.24
CA SER A 274 4.94 3.00 5.33
C SER A 274 4.38 4.11 6.22
N ARG A 275 5.22 4.75 7.05
CA ARG A 275 4.86 5.83 7.96
C ARG A 275 5.50 7.17 7.61
N LEU A 276 6.33 7.21 6.55
CA LEU A 276 6.84 8.45 5.97
C LEU A 276 5.66 9.35 5.64
N ALA A 277 5.75 10.61 6.07
CA ALA A 277 4.72 11.61 5.80
C ALA A 277 4.44 11.73 4.29
N SER A 278 5.48 11.55 3.45
CA SER A 278 5.37 11.54 1.98
C SER A 278 4.71 10.28 1.40
N GLY A 279 4.98 9.07 1.94
CA GLY A 279 4.46 7.80 1.40
C GLY A 279 3.04 7.42 1.88
N LEU A 280 2.60 7.98 3.01
CA LEU A 280 1.21 7.87 3.48
C LEU A 280 0.25 8.70 2.61
N GLU A 281 0.74 9.76 1.99
CA GLU A 281 0.00 10.55 1.01
C GLU A 281 -0.24 9.68 -0.25
N GLU A 282 0.81 9.13 -0.88
CA GLU A 282 0.70 8.29 -2.09
C GLU A 282 -0.19 7.04 -1.93
N ARG A 283 -0.12 6.34 -0.78
CA ARG A 283 -0.94 5.14 -0.51
C ARG A 283 -2.37 5.46 -0.05
N ALA A 284 -2.58 6.60 0.63
CA ALA A 284 -3.93 7.11 0.88
C ALA A 284 -4.61 7.49 -0.45
N VAL A 285 -3.81 7.89 -1.43
CA VAL A 285 -4.23 8.12 -2.80
C VAL A 285 -4.58 6.85 -3.53
N GLU A 286 -3.75 5.81 -3.60
CA GLU A 286 -4.14 4.53 -4.25
C GLU A 286 -5.41 3.90 -3.65
N ARG A 287 -5.54 3.90 -2.32
CA ARG A 287 -6.74 3.37 -1.64
C ARG A 287 -7.97 4.26 -1.84
N ARG A 288 -7.79 5.57 -1.96
CA ARG A 288 -8.89 6.49 -2.34
C ARG A 288 -9.23 6.32 -3.82
N VAL A 289 -8.28 6.15 -4.72
CA VAL A 289 -8.50 5.89 -6.16
C VAL A 289 -9.35 4.63 -6.36
N SER A 290 -9.11 3.55 -5.61
CA SER A 290 -9.92 2.32 -5.69
C SER A 290 -11.36 2.48 -5.13
N ALA A 291 -11.55 3.30 -4.08
CA ALA A 291 -12.87 3.59 -3.51
C ALA A 291 -13.64 4.69 -4.30
N VAL A 292 -12.92 5.63 -4.91
CA VAL A 292 -13.41 6.70 -5.77
C VAL A 292 -13.78 6.13 -7.14
N SER A 293 -13.09 5.11 -7.66
CA SER A 293 -13.37 4.49 -8.96
C SER A 293 -14.79 3.91 -9.11
N ARG A 294 -15.44 3.44 -8.03
CA ARG A 294 -16.84 2.98 -8.09
C ARG A 294 -17.89 4.08 -7.85
N LYS A 295 -17.51 5.20 -7.23
CA LYS A 295 -18.43 6.28 -6.85
C LYS A 295 -18.32 7.53 -7.74
N ALA A 296 -17.17 7.76 -8.36
CA ALA A 296 -16.89 8.87 -9.29
C ALA A 296 -17.24 8.56 -10.74
N ARG A 297 -17.40 7.28 -11.11
CA ARG A 297 -17.99 6.89 -12.40
C ARG A 297 -19.46 7.30 -12.55
N VAL A 298 -20.14 7.63 -11.45
CA VAL A 298 -21.60 7.90 -11.42
C VAL A 298 -21.92 9.38 -11.67
N CYS A 299 -20.93 10.29 -11.80
CA CYS A 299 -21.19 11.73 -11.81
C CYS A 299 -20.49 12.52 -12.94
N TRP A 300 -20.00 11.86 -13.98
CA TRP A 300 -19.47 12.52 -15.18
C TRP A 300 -20.08 11.84 -16.41
N GLU A 301 -21.33 12.18 -16.67
CA GLU A 301 -22.09 11.75 -17.85
C GLU A 301 -22.53 13.01 -18.59
N LEU A 302 -22.01 13.21 -19.81
CA LEU A 302 -22.22 14.42 -20.61
C LEU A 302 -22.96 14.12 -21.93
N GLU A 303 -23.69 13.00 -21.99
CA GLU A 303 -24.32 12.51 -23.22
C GLU A 303 -25.55 13.34 -23.64
N ASN A 304 -26.28 13.86 -22.66
CA ASN A 304 -27.53 14.57 -22.89
C ASN A 304 -27.74 15.71 -21.86
N VAL A 305 -28.74 16.56 -22.09
CA VAL A 305 -29.01 17.73 -21.24
C VAL A 305 -29.32 17.35 -19.80
N GLU A 306 -30.05 16.25 -19.55
CA GLU A 306 -30.37 15.82 -18.19
C GLU A 306 -29.13 15.38 -17.41
N THR A 307 -28.27 14.56 -18.02
CA THR A 307 -27.03 14.07 -17.40
C THR A 307 -26.03 15.20 -17.14
N ILE A 308 -25.93 16.17 -18.05
CA ILE A 308 -25.13 17.39 -17.85
C ILE A 308 -25.69 18.23 -16.68
N HIS A 309 -27.01 18.40 -16.63
CA HIS A 309 -27.66 19.13 -15.53
C HIS A 309 -27.42 18.45 -14.18
N CYS A 310 -27.59 17.13 -14.09
CA CYS A 310 -27.27 16.36 -12.88
C CYS A 310 -25.79 16.48 -12.48
N THR A 311 -24.88 16.46 -13.47
CA THR A 311 -23.44 16.64 -13.23
C THR A 311 -23.13 18.02 -12.64
N LEU A 312 -23.73 19.08 -13.19
CA LEU A 312 -23.61 20.44 -12.67
C LEU A 312 -24.15 20.55 -11.23
N GLU A 313 -25.34 20.00 -10.96
CA GLU A 313 -25.92 20.03 -9.61
C GLU A 313 -25.08 19.26 -8.58
N HIS A 314 -24.43 18.18 -8.99
CA HIS A 314 -23.56 17.41 -8.12
C HIS A 314 -22.23 18.13 -7.83
N GLY A 315 -21.74 18.93 -8.78
CA GLY A 315 -20.53 19.74 -8.63
C GLY A 315 -20.76 21.02 -7.81
N MET A 316 -21.78 21.78 -8.20
CA MET A 316 -22.17 23.07 -7.62
C MET A 316 -23.67 23.02 -7.27
N PRO A 317 -24.05 22.52 -6.08
CA PRO A 317 -25.44 22.40 -5.68
C PRO A 317 -26.07 23.77 -5.41
N GLY A 318 -27.30 23.96 -5.88
CA GLY A 318 -28.06 25.19 -5.61
C GLY A 318 -28.95 25.71 -6.72
N GLY A 319 -29.61 24.86 -7.49
CA GLY A 319 -30.55 25.30 -8.53
C GLY A 319 -29.85 25.75 -9.82
N GLN A 320 -29.07 24.85 -10.41
CA GLN A 320 -28.45 25.10 -11.72
C GLN A 320 -29.53 25.29 -12.78
N SER A 321 -29.45 26.36 -13.59
CA SER A 321 -30.41 26.54 -14.68
C SER A 321 -30.27 25.42 -15.72
N ARG A 322 -31.41 24.91 -16.18
CA ARG A 322 -31.47 23.94 -17.29
C ARG A 322 -30.98 24.55 -18.61
N GLU A 323 -31.09 25.86 -18.78
CA GLU A 323 -30.56 26.57 -19.96
C GLU A 323 -29.04 26.41 -20.06
N LYS A 324 -28.33 26.45 -18.92
CA LYS A 324 -26.87 26.22 -18.88
C LYS A 324 -26.50 24.83 -19.38
N ALA A 325 -27.25 23.81 -18.99
CA ALA A 325 -27.03 22.44 -19.46
C ALA A 325 -27.30 22.30 -20.97
N VAL A 326 -28.29 23.02 -21.52
CA VAL A 326 -28.54 23.06 -22.97
C VAL A 326 -27.39 23.73 -23.72
N VAL A 327 -26.88 24.85 -23.21
CA VAL A 327 -25.72 25.55 -23.80
C VAL A 327 -24.49 24.65 -23.81
N LEU A 328 -24.19 23.99 -22.68
CA LEU A 328 -23.08 23.05 -22.58
C LEU A 328 -23.24 21.84 -23.49
N HIS A 329 -24.41 21.23 -23.52
CA HIS A 329 -24.70 20.11 -24.42
C HIS A 329 -24.46 20.50 -25.88
N THR A 330 -24.98 21.67 -26.29
CA THR A 330 -24.81 22.17 -27.67
C THR A 330 -23.34 22.42 -27.99
N ALA A 331 -22.60 23.02 -27.05
CA ALA A 331 -21.19 23.32 -27.20
C ALA A 331 -20.31 22.06 -27.29
N ILE A 332 -20.61 21.04 -26.46
CA ILE A 332 -19.95 19.73 -26.50
C ILE A 332 -20.22 19.02 -27.83
N GLN A 333 -21.47 18.97 -28.27
CA GLN A 333 -21.87 18.30 -29.52
C GLN A 333 -21.24 18.93 -30.76
N ARG A 334 -21.06 20.25 -30.76
CA ARG A 334 -20.43 20.98 -31.87
C ARG A 334 -18.90 20.99 -31.80
N ALA A 335 -18.30 20.45 -30.74
CA ALA A 335 -16.89 20.65 -30.41
C ALA A 335 -16.50 22.15 -30.31
N GLU A 336 -17.48 23.03 -30.06
CA GLU A 336 -17.35 24.49 -29.97
C GLU A 336 -17.51 24.94 -28.51
N TRP A 337 -16.85 24.25 -27.60
CA TRP A 337 -16.92 24.48 -26.16
C TRP A 337 -15.86 25.49 -25.66
N GLY A 338 -15.28 26.22 -26.61
CA GLY A 338 -14.53 27.44 -26.35
C GLY A 338 -13.19 27.22 -25.65
N GLU A 339 -12.42 26.23 -26.10
CA GLU A 339 -11.02 26.07 -25.70
C GLU A 339 -10.33 27.43 -25.79
N TYR A 340 -10.01 27.99 -24.62
CA TYR A 340 -9.39 29.29 -24.52
C TYR A 340 -7.94 29.08 -24.17
N GLU A 341 -7.04 29.36 -25.10
CA GLU A 341 -5.62 29.40 -24.79
C GLU A 341 -5.30 30.71 -24.06
N PRO A 342 -4.83 30.66 -22.80
CA PRO A 342 -4.43 31.85 -22.08
C PRO A 342 -3.20 32.49 -22.73
N THR A 343 -3.20 33.81 -22.87
CA THR A 343 -2.05 34.53 -23.43
C THR A 343 -0.83 34.44 -22.50
N PRO A 344 0.41 34.61 -22.99
CA PRO A 344 1.61 34.57 -22.13
C PRO A 344 1.55 35.56 -20.96
N SER A 345 0.94 36.73 -21.15
CA SER A 345 0.70 37.70 -20.07
C SER A 345 -0.27 37.18 -19.01
N GLU A 346 -1.31 36.44 -19.43
CA GLU A 346 -2.28 35.85 -18.50
C GLU A 346 -1.63 34.72 -17.70
N VAL A 347 -0.87 33.85 -18.35
CA VAL A 347 -0.11 32.79 -17.66
C VAL A 347 0.91 33.37 -16.70
N ARG A 348 1.61 34.46 -17.07
CA ARG A 348 2.50 35.18 -16.14
C ARG A 348 1.77 35.66 -14.89
N GLY A 349 0.55 36.18 -15.05
CA GLY A 349 -0.26 36.58 -13.90
C GLY A 349 -0.64 35.43 -12.96
N LEU A 350 -0.68 34.18 -13.44
CA LEU A 350 -0.81 32.98 -12.59
C LEU A 350 0.50 32.67 -11.84
N VAL A 351 1.63 32.70 -12.55
CA VAL A 351 2.98 32.47 -11.97
C VAL A 351 3.34 33.54 -10.92
N GLU A 352 2.84 34.77 -11.08
CA GLU A 352 3.04 35.86 -10.12
C GLU A 352 2.40 35.58 -8.76
N ILE A 353 1.25 34.90 -8.74
CA ILE A 353 0.52 34.63 -7.50
C ILE A 353 0.81 33.24 -6.92
N ILE A 354 1.36 32.33 -7.73
CA ILE A 354 1.61 30.93 -7.33
C ILE A 354 3.06 30.55 -7.60
N LEU A 355 3.71 29.97 -6.58
CA LEU A 355 5.01 29.32 -6.65
C LEU A 355 4.92 27.99 -7.43
N LEU A 356 4.68 28.08 -8.75
CA LEU A 356 4.55 26.91 -9.60
C LEU A 356 5.84 26.06 -9.67
N GLU A 357 7.00 26.64 -9.38
CA GLU A 357 8.27 25.92 -9.22
C GLU A 357 8.23 24.81 -8.14
N LYS A 358 7.33 24.95 -7.14
CA LYS A 358 7.11 23.95 -6.10
C LYS A 358 6.12 22.86 -6.50
N VAL A 359 5.51 23.00 -7.67
CA VAL A 359 4.57 22.03 -8.24
C VAL A 359 5.35 21.13 -9.21
N SER A 360 5.50 19.85 -8.84
CA SER A 360 6.34 18.92 -9.60
C SER A 360 5.90 18.72 -11.04
N LYS A 361 4.58 18.73 -11.30
CA LYS A 361 3.99 18.52 -12.62
C LYS A 361 2.71 19.33 -12.80
N VAL A 362 2.61 20.00 -13.95
CA VAL A 362 1.43 20.71 -14.40
C VAL A 362 0.84 19.97 -15.61
N LEU A 363 -0.41 19.56 -15.51
CA LEU A 363 -1.14 18.94 -16.60
C LEU A 363 -1.99 19.99 -17.31
N LEU A 364 -1.85 20.05 -18.64
CA LEU A 364 -2.69 20.82 -19.55
C LEU A 364 -3.65 19.85 -20.25
N PRO A 365 -4.94 19.87 -19.88
CA PRO A 365 -5.94 18.98 -20.49
C PRO A 365 -6.24 19.32 -21.95
N PHE A 366 -5.96 20.56 -22.32
CA PHE A 366 -6.29 21.22 -23.57
C PHE A 366 -4.99 21.61 -24.29
N ALA A 367 -5.02 21.65 -25.61
CA ALA A 367 -3.84 21.90 -26.41
C ALA A 367 -3.48 23.40 -26.40
N TRP A 368 -2.26 23.72 -25.96
CA TRP A 368 -1.74 25.09 -26.02
C TRP A 368 -0.74 25.21 -27.18
N GLY A 369 -0.87 26.26 -27.98
CA GLY A 369 -0.03 26.58 -29.15
C GLY A 369 1.43 26.90 -28.84
N GLY A 370 1.85 26.84 -27.58
CA GLY A 370 3.26 26.83 -27.15
C GLY A 370 3.67 28.06 -26.34
N ASP A 371 3.21 29.26 -26.69
CA ASP A 371 3.68 30.50 -26.04
C ASP A 371 3.28 30.59 -24.57
N GLY A 372 2.03 30.23 -24.24
CA GLY A 372 1.58 30.15 -22.84
C GLY A 372 2.25 29.00 -22.09
N MET A 373 2.53 27.89 -22.77
CA MET A 373 3.22 26.73 -22.20
C MET A 373 4.68 27.05 -21.87
N HIS A 374 5.37 27.83 -22.71
CA HIS A 374 6.74 28.29 -22.46
C HIS A 374 6.85 29.10 -21.17
N VAL A 375 5.86 29.94 -20.86
CA VAL A 375 5.83 30.67 -19.58
C VAL A 375 5.78 29.73 -18.37
N LEU A 376 5.04 28.62 -18.47
CA LEU A 376 4.99 27.61 -17.41
C LEU A 376 6.30 26.83 -17.30
N LEU A 377 6.92 26.48 -18.43
CA LEU A 377 8.23 25.81 -18.46
C LEU A 377 9.33 26.71 -17.87
N ASP A 378 9.34 27.99 -18.23
CA ASP A 378 10.27 29.01 -17.71
C ASP A 378 10.08 29.25 -16.21
N ALA A 379 8.87 29.04 -15.70
CA ALA A 379 8.57 29.09 -14.26
C ALA A 379 9.08 27.85 -13.49
N GLY A 380 9.77 26.91 -14.15
CA GLY A 380 10.37 25.73 -13.55
C GLY A 380 9.45 24.52 -13.46
N CYS A 381 8.31 24.52 -14.16
CA CYS A 381 7.36 23.42 -14.12
C CYS A 381 7.68 22.33 -15.14
N SER A 382 7.49 21.06 -14.76
CA SER A 382 7.32 20.00 -15.76
C SER A 382 5.89 20.06 -16.30
N VAL A 383 5.74 20.55 -17.53
CA VAL A 383 4.42 20.65 -18.18
C VAL A 383 4.17 19.42 -19.05
N ARG A 384 2.98 18.83 -18.94
CA ARG A 384 2.52 17.74 -19.80
C ARG A 384 1.17 18.11 -20.40
N GLN A 385 1.04 17.95 -21.71
CA GLN A 385 -0.23 18.10 -22.41
C GLN A 385 -0.88 16.73 -22.63
N MET A 386 -2.19 16.63 -22.43
CA MET A 386 -2.93 15.38 -22.65
C MET A 386 -3.07 15.06 -24.14
N SER A 387 -2.93 13.78 -24.49
CA SER A 387 -3.22 13.31 -25.85
C SER A 387 -4.74 13.30 -26.10
N GLY A 388 -5.19 14.02 -27.14
CA GLY A 388 -6.62 14.12 -27.47
C GLY A 388 -7.39 15.24 -26.77
N GLY A 389 -6.70 16.31 -26.35
CA GLY A 389 -7.23 17.47 -25.64
C GLY A 389 -8.33 18.31 -26.33
N SER A 390 -8.97 17.80 -27.39
CA SER A 390 -10.01 18.50 -28.14
C SER A 390 -11.44 18.28 -27.61
N SER A 391 -11.59 17.61 -26.46
CA SER A 391 -12.89 17.34 -25.85
C SER A 391 -12.90 17.65 -24.36
N VAL A 392 -14.06 18.10 -23.86
CA VAL A 392 -14.36 18.20 -22.42
C VAL A 392 -14.17 16.86 -21.71
N GLU A 393 -14.30 15.74 -22.43
CA GLU A 393 -14.07 14.39 -21.88
C GLU A 393 -12.63 14.16 -21.39
N SER A 394 -11.66 14.96 -21.84
CA SER A 394 -10.30 14.96 -21.26
C SER A 394 -10.31 15.26 -19.76
N MET A 395 -11.33 15.98 -19.28
CA MET A 395 -11.53 16.34 -17.88
C MET A 395 -12.30 15.28 -17.07
N ALA A 396 -12.72 14.20 -17.73
CA ALA A 396 -13.38 13.10 -17.05
C ALA A 396 -12.46 12.53 -15.95
N PRO A 397 -12.98 12.26 -14.75
CA PRO A 397 -12.21 11.69 -13.66
C PRO A 397 -11.41 10.44 -14.05
N GLY A 398 -11.97 9.58 -14.91
CA GLY A 398 -11.29 8.38 -15.41
C GLY A 398 -10.08 8.69 -16.30
N ARG A 399 -10.20 9.68 -17.20
CA ARG A 399 -9.12 10.10 -18.10
C ARG A 399 -7.95 10.72 -17.35
N LEU A 400 -8.23 11.58 -16.36
CA LEU A 400 -7.19 12.16 -15.51
C LEU A 400 -6.40 11.06 -14.78
N LEU A 401 -7.08 10.04 -14.25
CA LEU A 401 -6.43 8.90 -13.60
C LEU A 401 -5.57 8.07 -14.58
N GLU A 402 -6.03 7.86 -15.81
CA GLU A 402 -5.28 7.15 -16.86
C GLU A 402 -4.00 7.89 -17.28
N GLU A 403 -4.05 9.23 -17.32
CA GLU A 403 -2.89 10.07 -17.64
C GLU A 403 -1.82 10.11 -16.52
N GLY A 404 -2.10 9.46 -15.39
CA GLY A 404 -1.20 9.41 -14.25
C GLY A 404 -1.39 10.54 -13.24
N VAL A 405 -2.53 11.25 -13.29
CA VAL A 405 -2.92 12.22 -12.25
C VAL A 405 -3.18 11.46 -10.96
N SER A 406 -2.11 11.31 -10.18
CA SER A 406 -2.19 10.85 -8.80
C SER A 406 -2.84 11.95 -7.96
N PRO A 407 -3.86 11.65 -7.13
CA PRO A 407 -4.45 12.62 -6.20
C PRO A 407 -3.50 13.17 -5.11
N CYS A 408 -2.19 13.01 -5.28
CA CYS A 408 -1.16 13.37 -4.33
C CYS A 408 -0.11 14.36 -4.83
N SER A 409 -0.05 14.70 -6.11
CA SER A 409 1.18 15.36 -6.60
C SER A 409 1.05 16.29 -7.81
N GLU A 410 -0.16 16.51 -8.35
CA GLU A 410 -0.28 17.24 -9.63
C GLU A 410 -1.25 18.42 -9.56
N ALA A 411 -0.96 19.45 -10.37
CA ALA A 411 -1.83 20.59 -10.62
C ALA A 411 -2.36 20.55 -12.05
N VAL A 412 -3.62 20.95 -12.24
CA VAL A 412 -4.23 21.06 -13.57
C VAL A 412 -4.44 22.53 -13.90
N VAL A 413 -4.00 22.95 -15.08
CA VAL A 413 -4.19 24.32 -15.58
C VAL A 413 -4.92 24.26 -16.90
N LEU A 414 -5.98 25.07 -17.03
CA LEU A 414 -6.80 25.12 -18.23
C LEU A 414 -7.33 26.53 -18.46
N GLY A 415 -7.63 26.87 -19.71
CA GLY A 415 -8.46 28.01 -20.07
C GLY A 415 -9.75 27.54 -20.71
N ALA A 416 -10.88 28.02 -20.20
CA ALA A 416 -12.20 27.61 -20.66
C ALA A 416 -13.28 28.67 -20.37
N PRO A 417 -14.44 28.60 -21.04
CA PRO A 417 -15.58 29.45 -20.74
C PRO A 417 -16.15 29.15 -19.35
N ALA A 418 -16.97 30.07 -18.85
CA ALA A 418 -17.50 30.01 -17.50
C ALA A 418 -18.29 28.70 -17.24
N GLU A 419 -19.11 28.30 -18.21
CA GLU A 419 -19.98 27.14 -18.11
C GLU A 419 -19.16 25.84 -18.06
N VAL A 420 -18.05 25.77 -18.80
CA VAL A 420 -17.15 24.61 -18.79
C VAL A 420 -16.38 24.53 -17.48
N LEU A 421 -15.98 25.68 -16.91
CA LEU A 421 -15.35 25.71 -15.59
C LEU A 421 -16.28 25.27 -14.46
N ASP A 422 -17.60 25.48 -14.59
CA ASP A 422 -18.58 24.98 -13.63
C ASP A 422 -18.61 23.44 -13.56
N LEU A 423 -18.33 22.77 -14.69
CA LEU A 423 -18.15 21.32 -14.73
C LEU A 423 -16.76 20.91 -14.22
N CYS A 424 -15.72 21.58 -14.73
CA CYS A 424 -14.34 21.17 -14.56
C CYS A 424 -13.82 21.43 -13.14
N LEU A 425 -13.98 22.64 -12.59
CA LEU A 425 -13.37 22.99 -11.30
C LEU A 425 -13.84 22.07 -10.16
N PRO A 426 -15.15 21.81 -9.94
CA PRO A 426 -15.61 20.94 -8.85
C PRO A 426 -15.27 19.47 -9.05
N SER A 427 -15.13 19.01 -10.29
CA SER A 427 -14.87 17.60 -10.62
C SER A 427 -13.38 17.29 -10.54
N VAL A 428 -12.55 18.14 -11.13
CA VAL A 428 -11.09 17.96 -11.20
C VAL A 428 -10.47 18.14 -9.83
N ILE A 429 -10.93 19.12 -9.03
CA ILE A 429 -10.37 19.36 -7.69
C ILE A 429 -10.54 18.18 -6.73
N LYS A 430 -11.48 17.28 -7.01
CA LYS A 430 -11.66 16.03 -6.25
C LYS A 430 -10.62 14.96 -6.63
N GLN A 431 -9.95 15.10 -7.77
CA GLN A 431 -9.00 14.16 -8.34
C GLN A 431 -7.54 14.67 -8.27
N VAL A 432 -7.31 15.98 -8.21
CA VAL A 432 -5.96 16.55 -8.10
C VAL A 432 -5.51 16.70 -6.65
N GLY A 433 -4.21 16.52 -6.42
CA GLY A 433 -3.62 16.58 -5.08
C GLY A 433 -3.28 18.00 -4.60
N ILE A 434 -3.05 18.94 -5.52
CA ILE A 434 -2.53 20.27 -5.20
C ILE A 434 -3.57 21.35 -5.52
N MET A 435 -3.87 21.57 -6.80
CA MET A 435 -4.78 22.65 -7.23
C MET A 435 -5.29 22.45 -8.65
N VAL A 436 -6.39 23.13 -8.96
CA VAL A 436 -6.85 23.37 -10.33
C VAL A 436 -6.92 24.88 -10.57
N ALA A 437 -6.39 25.35 -11.70
CA ALA A 437 -6.45 26.74 -12.11
C ALA A 437 -7.19 26.87 -13.45
N GLY A 438 -8.32 27.58 -13.44
CA GLY A 438 -9.10 27.90 -14.63
C GLY A 438 -8.94 29.36 -15.02
N CYS A 439 -8.54 29.63 -16.25
CA CYS A 439 -8.56 30.97 -16.83
C CYS A 439 -9.86 31.21 -17.60
N THR A 440 -10.58 32.26 -17.25
CA THR A 440 -11.88 32.60 -17.85
C THR A 440 -12.13 34.11 -17.88
N SER A 441 -13.33 34.56 -18.24
CA SER A 441 -13.69 35.98 -18.20
C SER A 441 -14.04 36.45 -16.78
N LEU A 442 -13.95 37.76 -16.53
CA LEU A 442 -14.37 38.34 -15.25
C LEU A 442 -15.86 38.08 -14.92
N GLY A 443 -16.68 37.87 -15.96
CA GLY A 443 -18.08 37.48 -15.86
C GLY A 443 -18.33 36.22 -15.05
N TYR A 444 -17.31 35.35 -14.89
CA TYR A 444 -17.40 34.17 -14.05
C TYR A 444 -17.82 34.48 -12.61
N VAL A 445 -17.35 35.61 -12.07
CA VAL A 445 -17.68 36.06 -10.71
C VAL A 445 -18.75 37.14 -10.73
N THR A 446 -18.64 38.14 -11.62
CA THR A 446 -19.56 39.30 -11.60
C THR A 446 -20.97 38.97 -12.10
N GLY A 447 -21.11 37.94 -12.94
CA GLY A 447 -22.39 37.43 -13.44
C GLY A 447 -22.65 35.98 -13.02
N ALA A 448 -22.10 35.57 -11.87
CA ALA A 448 -22.27 34.24 -11.33
C ALA A 448 -23.73 33.98 -10.91
N ASP A 449 -24.27 32.82 -11.29
CA ASP A 449 -25.52 32.32 -10.71
C ASP A 449 -25.34 31.92 -9.23
N GLU A 450 -26.47 31.72 -8.54
CA GLU A 450 -26.50 31.44 -7.11
C GLU A 450 -25.68 30.20 -6.72
N ALA A 451 -25.73 29.14 -7.54
CA ALA A 451 -25.01 27.90 -7.28
C ALA A 451 -23.48 28.11 -7.39
N ARG A 452 -23.02 28.84 -8.41
CA ARG A 452 -21.62 29.22 -8.58
C ARG A 452 -21.14 30.13 -7.44
N VAL A 453 -21.90 31.16 -7.08
CA VAL A 453 -21.57 32.06 -5.95
C VAL A 453 -21.43 31.27 -4.65
N ARG A 454 -22.41 30.40 -4.35
CA ARG A 454 -22.39 29.57 -3.14
C ARG A 454 -21.17 28.65 -3.11
N TRP A 455 -20.84 28.03 -4.24
CA TRP A 455 -19.67 27.16 -4.34
C TRP A 455 -18.36 27.93 -4.15
N LEU A 456 -18.20 29.08 -4.80
CA LEU A 456 -17.02 29.93 -4.65
C LEU A 456 -16.86 30.45 -3.22
N ARG A 457 -17.95 30.92 -2.59
CA ARG A 457 -17.93 31.33 -1.16
C ARG A 457 -17.53 30.18 -0.26
N CYS A 458 -18.06 28.97 -0.49
CA CYS A 458 -17.66 27.79 0.27
C CYS A 458 -16.17 27.47 0.11
N MET A 459 -15.60 27.56 -1.09
CA MET A 459 -14.16 27.39 -1.31
C MET A 459 -13.34 28.52 -0.65
N GLN A 460 -13.86 29.75 -0.63
CA GLN A 460 -13.23 30.89 0.02
C GLN A 460 -13.22 30.75 1.55
N GLU A 461 -14.34 30.41 2.18
CA GLU A 461 -14.50 30.16 3.62
C GLU A 461 -13.58 29.03 4.10
N GLN A 462 -13.38 28.01 3.27
CA GLN A 462 -12.43 26.94 3.54
C GLN A 462 -10.96 27.35 3.38
N GLY A 463 -10.68 28.59 2.94
CA GLY A 463 -9.32 29.07 2.67
C GLY A 463 -8.69 28.40 1.45
N ARG A 464 -9.48 27.97 0.47
CA ARG A 464 -9.04 27.18 -0.69
C ARG A 464 -9.18 27.88 -2.04
N LEU A 465 -9.77 29.07 -2.09
CA LEU A 465 -9.95 29.85 -3.32
C LEU A 465 -8.92 30.98 -3.41
N ALA A 466 -8.33 31.19 -4.59
CA ALA A 466 -7.63 32.42 -4.95
C ALA A 466 -8.13 32.92 -6.31
N LEU A 467 -8.38 34.23 -6.38
CA LEU A 467 -8.87 34.89 -7.59
C LEU A 467 -7.89 35.98 -8.01
N ARG A 468 -7.43 35.93 -9.25
CA ARG A 468 -6.49 36.93 -9.81
C ARG A 468 -6.98 37.42 -11.16
N LYS A 469 -7.28 38.71 -11.24
CA LYS A 469 -7.62 39.38 -12.50
C LYS A 469 -6.33 39.73 -13.24
N VAL A 470 -6.28 39.41 -14.53
CA VAL A 470 -5.20 39.78 -15.45
C VAL A 470 -5.84 40.34 -16.72
N GLY A 471 -5.78 41.66 -16.90
CA GLY A 471 -6.52 42.33 -17.97
C GLY A 471 -8.03 42.10 -17.88
N GLN A 472 -8.61 41.49 -18.92
CA GLN A 472 -10.04 41.12 -18.98
C GLN A 472 -10.31 39.67 -18.54
N ARG A 473 -9.25 38.92 -18.19
CA ARG A 473 -9.35 37.55 -17.72
C ARG A 473 -9.26 37.44 -16.21
N LEU A 474 -9.76 36.33 -15.71
CA LEU A 474 -9.76 35.95 -14.32
C LEU A 474 -9.19 34.54 -14.21
N TRP A 475 -8.16 34.40 -13.38
CA TRP A 475 -7.72 33.12 -12.86
C TRP A 475 -8.54 32.77 -11.63
N VAL A 476 -9.22 31.63 -11.72
CA VAL A 476 -9.93 30.99 -10.62
C VAL A 476 -9.10 29.79 -10.19
N VAL A 477 -8.45 29.90 -9.05
CA VAL A 477 -7.54 28.87 -8.53
C VAL A 477 -8.15 28.25 -7.30
N VAL A 478 -8.38 26.95 -7.37
CA VAL A 478 -8.94 26.18 -6.25
C VAL A 478 -7.91 25.15 -5.80
N PHE A 479 -7.53 25.25 -4.54
CA PHE A 479 -6.56 24.37 -3.90
C PHE A 479 -7.26 23.15 -3.29
N ALA A 480 -6.59 22.00 -3.31
CA ALA A 480 -7.10 20.78 -2.70
C ALA A 480 -7.28 20.95 -1.18
N THR A 481 -6.40 21.73 -0.54
CA THR A 481 -6.48 22.09 0.88
C THR A 481 -6.03 23.53 1.12
N ALA A 482 -6.42 24.12 2.26
CA ALA A 482 -5.95 25.46 2.67
C ALA A 482 -4.43 25.51 2.89
N ILE A 483 -3.83 24.38 3.27
CA ILE A 483 -2.38 24.25 3.45
C ILE A 483 -1.66 24.48 2.13
N TRP A 484 -2.16 23.90 1.04
CA TRP A 484 -1.58 24.12 -0.29
C TRP A 484 -1.69 25.56 -0.74
N LYS A 485 -2.82 26.24 -0.49
CA LYS A 485 -2.95 27.68 -0.73
C LYS A 485 -1.87 28.44 0.04
N GLN A 486 -1.72 28.20 1.34
CA GLN A 486 -0.72 28.88 2.16
C GLN A 486 0.73 28.60 1.71
N ALA A 487 1.03 27.37 1.27
CA ALA A 487 2.37 26.97 0.88
C ALA A 487 2.80 27.48 -0.50
N LEU A 488 1.83 27.64 -1.42
CA LEU A 488 2.10 27.97 -2.82
C LEU A 488 1.80 29.42 -3.19
N MET A 489 0.94 30.11 -2.44
CA MET A 489 0.66 31.52 -2.71
C MET A 489 1.90 32.36 -2.44
N ARG A 490 2.27 33.20 -3.42
CA ARG A 490 3.22 34.29 -3.20
C ARG A 490 2.54 35.38 -2.36
N HIS A 491 3.32 36.18 -1.64
CA HIS A 491 2.81 37.42 -1.03
C HIS A 491 2.29 38.31 -2.18
N ALA A 492 0.99 38.28 -2.43
CA ALA A 492 0.40 38.87 -3.62
C ALA A 492 -0.59 39.98 -3.24
N GLU A 493 -0.26 41.20 -3.64
CA GLU A 493 -1.20 42.31 -3.75
C GLU A 493 -2.18 42.05 -4.91
N GLY A 494 -3.44 42.49 -4.77
CA GLY A 494 -4.44 42.41 -5.86
C GLY A 494 -5.11 41.05 -6.04
N LEU A 495 -5.29 40.30 -4.95
CA LEU A 495 -6.24 39.18 -4.90
C LEU A 495 -7.64 39.70 -4.62
N PHE A 496 -8.64 39.08 -5.24
CA PHE A 496 -10.05 39.44 -5.05
C PHE A 496 -10.72 38.44 -4.13
N GLU A 497 -11.63 38.93 -3.29
CA GLU A 497 -12.54 38.11 -2.51
C GLU A 497 -13.94 38.16 -3.13
N VAL A 498 -14.64 37.03 -3.09
CA VAL A 498 -16.06 36.96 -3.40
C VAL A 498 -16.81 37.53 -2.20
N VAL A 499 -17.29 38.76 -2.34
CA VAL A 499 -18.09 39.48 -1.32
C VAL A 499 -19.53 39.02 -1.34
#